data_AF-A0A3S1YF31-F1
#
_entry.id   AF-A0A3S1YF31-F1
#
_cell.length_a   1.000
_cell.length_b   1.000
_cell.length_c   1.000
_cell.angle_alpha   90.00
_cell.angle_beta   90.00
_cell.angle_gamma   90.00
#
_symmetry.space_group_name_H-M   'P 1'
#
loop_
_entity.id
_entity.type
_entity.pdbx_description
1 polymer ?
#
loop_
_entity_poly.entity_id
_entity_poly.type
_entity_poly.pdbx_seq_one_letter_code
_entity_poly.pdbx_strand_id
1 'polypeptide(L)'
;LYPLALEALTGGKISVGAPFFDLTFGPLMLLLLAIVPFGPLLAWKRGDVIAASQRLMAAFALAIAAMLVTGLFIDGASVFAALGVGLAVWLVAGALTDLAVKSGAGSVAPAAMLRRFAGLPRSVFGTALA
;
A
#
# COMPACT_ATOMS: atom_id res chain seq x y z
N LEU A 1 25.83 19.99 19.96
CA LEU A 1 25.84 20.15 21.43
C LEU A 1 24.73 21.08 21.95
N TYR A 2 24.20 22.01 21.15
CA TYR A 2 23.14 22.94 21.57
C TYR A 2 21.90 22.26 22.21
N PRO A 3 21.32 21.17 21.66
CA PRO A 3 20.16 20.51 22.29
C PRO A 3 20.48 19.87 23.65
N LEU A 4 21.66 19.24 23.79
CA LEU A 4 22.13 18.64 25.04
C LEU A 4 22.46 19.69 26.10
N ALA A 5 23.05 20.82 25.69
CA ALA A 5 23.30 21.95 26.59
C ALA A 5 21.99 22.59 27.06
N LEU A 6 21.00 22.71 26.18
CA LEU A 6 19.69 23.28 26.49
C LEU A 6 18.84 22.31 27.34
N GLU A 7 18.93 21.01 27.09
CA GLU A 7 18.34 19.96 27.94
C GLU A 7 18.95 19.96 29.35
N ALA A 8 20.28 20.10 29.46
CA ALA A 8 20.96 20.19 30.75
C ALA A 8 20.62 21.47 31.54
N LEU A 9 20.33 22.58 30.84
CA LEU A 9 20.03 23.89 31.45
C LEU A 9 18.54 24.13 31.73
N THR A 10 17.63 23.53 30.95
CA THR A 10 16.18 23.79 31.04
C THR A 10 15.36 22.55 31.43
N GLY A 11 15.95 21.35 31.41
CA GLY A 11 15.26 20.08 31.57
C GLY A 11 14.36 19.71 30.38
N GLY A 12 14.22 20.59 29.39
CA GLY A 12 13.40 20.39 28.20
C GLY A 12 14.15 19.65 27.10
N LYS A 13 13.61 18.50 26.66
CA LYS A 13 14.07 17.80 25.46
C LYS A 13 13.49 18.44 24.21
N ILE A 14 14.34 19.05 23.39
CA ILE A 14 13.96 19.50 22.05
C ILE A 14 14.31 18.38 21.06
N SER A 15 13.33 17.55 20.71
CA SER A 15 13.48 16.53 19.67
C SER A 15 13.44 17.23 18.31
N VAL A 16 14.60 17.38 17.68
CA VAL A 16 14.71 17.85 16.28
C VAL A 16 14.42 16.74 15.26
N GLY A 17 14.39 15.47 15.71
CA GLY A 17 14.18 14.31 14.83
C GLY A 17 12.70 13.98 14.59
N ALA A 18 11.92 13.77 15.65
CA ALA A 18 10.54 13.27 15.52
C ALA A 18 9.60 14.23 14.75
N PRO A 19 9.57 15.55 15.04
CA PRO A 19 8.70 16.47 14.31
C PRO A 19 9.05 16.55 12.83
N PHE A 20 10.35 16.59 12.49
CA PHE A 20 10.78 16.63 11.08
C PHE A 20 10.49 15.30 10.37
N PHE A 21 10.76 14.17 11.01
CA PHE A 21 10.48 12.85 10.45
C PHE A 21 8.98 12.67 10.19
N ASP A 22 8.11 12.95 11.16
CA ASP A 22 6.67 12.75 10.99
C ASP A 22 6.08 13.65 9.88
N LEU A 23 6.56 14.90 9.79
CA LEU A 23 6.14 15.85 8.76
C LEU A 23 6.63 15.50 7.34
N THR A 24 7.68 14.69 7.21
CA THR A 24 8.27 14.35 5.90
C THR A 24 7.98 12.91 5.50
N PHE A 25 8.27 11.97 6.39
CA PHE A 25 8.12 10.54 6.16
C PHE A 25 6.65 10.15 6.00
N GLY A 26 5.75 10.65 6.85
CA GLY A 26 4.32 10.34 6.79
C GLY A 26 3.71 10.65 5.41
N PRO A 27 3.79 11.90 4.93
CA PRO A 27 3.28 12.27 3.60
C PRO A 27 3.95 11.51 2.45
N LEU A 28 5.28 11.32 2.50
CA LEU A 28 5.99 10.57 1.47
C LEU A 28 5.56 9.10 1.44
N MET A 29 5.37 8.49 2.61
CA MET A 29 4.91 7.10 2.71
C MET A 29 3.49 6.95 2.20
N LEU A 30 2.58 7.88 2.54
CA LEU A 30 1.21 7.86 2.00
C LEU A 30 1.20 7.88 0.47
N LEU A 31 2.01 8.75 -0.15
CA LEU A 31 2.13 8.83 -1.60
C LEU A 31 2.73 7.54 -2.19
N LEU A 32 3.78 7.01 -1.58
CA LEU A 32 4.41 5.77 -2.02
C LEU A 32 3.42 4.61 -1.97
N LEU A 33 2.76 4.39 -0.82
CA LEU A 33 1.81 3.29 -0.62
C LEU A 33 0.61 3.40 -1.58
N ALA A 34 0.17 4.61 -1.91
CA ALA A 34 -0.87 4.82 -2.92
C ALA A 34 -0.46 4.30 -4.32
N ILE A 35 0.81 4.43 -4.68
CA ILE A 35 1.32 4.10 -6.03
C ILE A 35 1.89 2.67 -6.10
N VAL A 36 2.30 2.07 -4.98
CA VAL A 36 2.97 0.75 -4.94
C VAL A 36 2.26 -0.35 -5.75
N PRO A 37 0.93 -0.55 -5.66
CA PRO A 37 0.25 -1.60 -6.42
C PRO A 37 0.33 -1.49 -7.94
N PHE A 38 0.66 -0.32 -8.47
CA PHE A 38 0.87 -0.13 -9.91
C PHE A 38 2.18 -0.78 -10.38
N GLY A 39 3.21 -0.82 -9.53
CA GLY A 39 4.56 -1.26 -9.90
C GLY A 39 4.59 -2.62 -10.61
N PRO A 40 4.08 -3.71 -10.01
CA PRO A 40 4.08 -5.04 -10.61
C PRO A 40 3.28 -5.16 -11.92
N LEU A 41 2.29 -4.28 -12.11
CA LEU A 41 1.41 -4.26 -13.29
C LEU A 41 1.99 -3.47 -14.47
N LEU A 42 3.01 -2.66 -14.24
CA LEU A 42 3.63 -1.82 -15.27
C LEU A 42 4.91 -2.47 -15.82
N ALA A 43 4.93 -2.69 -17.13
CA ALA A 43 6.13 -3.14 -17.82
C ALA A 43 7.22 -2.04 -17.81
N TRP A 44 8.48 -2.44 -17.61
CA TRP A 44 9.61 -1.50 -17.61
C TRP A 44 9.67 -0.67 -18.90
N LYS A 45 9.67 0.67 -18.74
CA LYS A 45 9.67 1.68 -19.83
C LYS A 45 8.48 1.62 -20.80
N ARG A 46 7.54 0.69 -20.65
CA ARG A 46 6.42 0.45 -21.58
C ARG A 46 5.10 0.19 -20.84
N GLY A 47 4.99 0.67 -19.60
CA GLY A 47 3.80 0.51 -18.79
C GLY A 47 2.65 1.38 -19.29
N ASP A 48 1.44 0.82 -19.27
CA ASP A 48 0.19 1.54 -19.52
C ASP A 48 -0.50 1.78 -18.18
N VAL A 49 -0.46 3.03 -17.73
CA VAL A 49 -1.03 3.45 -16.44
C VAL A 49 -2.55 3.35 -16.45
N ILE A 50 -3.20 3.56 -17.61
CA ILE A 50 -4.65 3.48 -17.73
C ILE A 50 -5.08 2.02 -17.58
N ALA A 51 -4.41 1.10 -18.28
CA ALA A 51 -4.68 -0.33 -18.16
C ALA A 51 -4.41 -0.85 -16.74
N ALA A 52 -3.34 -0.38 -16.08
CA ALA A 52 -3.06 -0.73 -14.69
C ALA A 52 -4.15 -0.21 -13.73
N SER A 53 -4.60 1.04 -13.92
CA SER A 53 -5.68 1.65 -13.13
C SER A 53 -6.98 0.86 -13.23
N GLN A 54 -7.34 0.43 -14.44
CA GLN A 54 -8.55 -0.37 -14.67
C GLN A 54 -8.49 -1.71 -13.94
N ARG A 55 -7.34 -2.39 -13.95
CA ARG A 55 -7.15 -3.66 -13.25
C ARG A 55 -7.24 -3.50 -11.73
N LEU A 56 -6.78 -2.37 -11.20
CA LEU A 56 -6.79 -2.08 -9.76
C LEU A 56 -8.12 -1.52 -9.25
N MET A 57 -9.11 -1.28 -10.11
CA MET A 57 -10.37 -0.63 -9.72
C MET A 57 -11.13 -1.43 -8.64
N ALA A 58 -11.10 -2.76 -8.71
CA ALA A 58 -11.68 -3.62 -7.69
C ALA A 58 -10.92 -3.53 -6.35
N ALA A 59 -9.58 -3.52 -6.39
CA ALA A 59 -8.76 -3.33 -5.19
C ALA A 59 -9.00 -1.96 -4.54
N PHE A 60 -9.16 -0.91 -5.35
CA PHE A 60 -9.48 0.43 -4.89
C PHE A 60 -10.86 0.48 -4.22
N ALA A 61 -11.87 -0.13 -4.85
CA ALA A 61 -13.21 -0.21 -4.27
C ALA A 61 -13.20 -0.96 -2.92
N LEU A 62 -12.45 -2.05 -2.81
CA LEU A 62 -12.27 -2.79 -1.55
C LEU A 62 -11.58 -1.93 -0.47
N ALA A 63 -10.57 -1.15 -0.85
CA ALA A 63 -9.88 -0.25 0.06
C ALA A 63 -10.81 0.85 0.60
N ILE A 64 -11.63 1.46 -0.27
CA ILE A 64 -12.64 2.45 0.14
C ILE A 64 -13.70 1.80 1.03
N ALA A 65 -14.20 0.61 0.67
CA ALA A 65 -15.15 -0.12 1.49
C ALA A 65 -14.59 -0.42 2.88
N ALA A 66 -13.33 -0.89 2.98
CA ALA A 66 -12.67 -1.15 4.26
C ALA A 66 -12.50 0.13 5.09
N MET A 67 -12.13 1.24 4.45
CA MET A 67 -12.02 2.54 5.12
C MET A 67 -13.37 3.00 5.69
N LEU A 68 -14.44 2.91 4.89
CA LEU A 68 -15.78 3.29 5.32
C LEU A 68 -16.29 2.39 6.45
N VAL A 69 -16.15 1.07 6.31
CA VAL A 69 -16.54 0.09 7.34
C VAL A 69 -15.79 0.38 8.63
N THR A 70 -14.47 0.58 8.58
CA THR A 70 -13.67 0.93 9.76
C THR A 70 -14.16 2.24 10.39
N GLY A 71 -14.47 3.24 9.57
CA GLY A 71 -15.04 4.53 9.99
C GLY A 71 -16.33 4.41 10.80
N LEU A 72 -17.12 3.35 10.62
CA LEU A 72 -18.35 3.12 11.39
C LEU A 72 -18.08 2.67 12.85
N PHE A 73 -16.88 2.18 13.14
CA PHE A 73 -16.53 1.59 14.45
C PHE A 73 -15.51 2.41 15.24
N ILE A 74 -15.04 3.54 14.70
CA ILE A 74 -14.04 4.38 15.35
C ILE A 74 -14.57 5.79 15.61
N ASP A 75 -14.06 6.43 16.66
CA ASP A 75 -14.35 7.83 16.92
C ASP A 75 -13.60 8.74 15.94
N GLY A 76 -14.13 9.95 15.71
CA GLY A 76 -13.55 10.94 14.78
C GLY A 76 -12.10 11.36 15.10
N ALA A 77 -11.62 11.11 16.32
CA ALA A 77 -10.21 11.32 16.69
C ALA A 77 -9.24 10.32 16.03
N SER A 78 -9.77 9.24 15.43
CA SER A 78 -8.97 8.14 14.85
C SER A 78 -9.10 8.03 13.33
N VAL A 79 -9.46 9.09 12.61
CA VAL A 79 -9.61 9.07 11.13
C VAL A 79 -8.39 8.49 10.40
N PHE A 80 -7.18 8.74 10.90
CA PHE A 80 -5.96 8.15 10.35
C PHE A 80 -5.89 6.62 10.46
N ALA A 81 -6.58 6.01 11.43
CA ALA A 81 -6.70 4.57 11.55
C ALA A 81 -7.53 3.98 10.40
N ALA A 82 -8.67 4.60 10.04
CA ALA A 82 -9.46 4.17 8.88
C ALA A 82 -8.66 4.31 7.57
N LEU A 83 -7.90 5.40 7.43
CA LEU A 83 -7.00 5.59 6.27
C LEU A 83 -5.94 4.49 6.21
N GLY A 84 -5.30 4.17 7.35
CA GLY A 84 -4.31 3.11 7.45
C GLY A 84 -4.88 1.73 7.08
N VAL A 85 -6.08 1.41 7.54
CA VAL A 85 -6.77 0.16 7.17
C VAL A 85 -7.09 0.12 5.68
N GLY A 86 -7.61 1.23 5.12
CA GLY A 86 -7.85 1.34 3.69
C GLY A 86 -6.59 1.10 2.86
N LEU A 87 -5.46 1.72 3.25
CA LEU A 87 -4.17 1.51 2.60
C LEU A 87 -3.63 0.08 2.75
N ALA A 88 -3.82 -0.55 3.91
CA ALA A 88 -3.44 -1.96 4.10
C ALA A 88 -4.21 -2.88 3.14
N VAL A 89 -5.53 -2.69 3.03
CA VAL A 89 -6.37 -3.45 2.10
C VAL A 89 -5.99 -3.15 0.65
N TRP A 90 -5.70 -1.88 0.32
CA TRP A 90 -5.22 -1.48 -1.00
C TRP A 90 -3.96 -2.23 -1.43
N LEU A 91 -2.96 -2.33 -0.56
CA LEU A 91 -1.70 -3.02 -0.84
C LEU A 91 -1.91 -4.52 -1.03
N VAL A 92 -2.63 -5.16 -0.11
CA VAL A 92 -2.91 -6.60 -0.17
C VAL A 92 -3.74 -6.95 -1.40
N ALA A 93 -4.84 -6.23 -1.64
CA ALA A 93 -5.70 -6.45 -2.80
C ALA A 93 -4.97 -6.13 -4.12
N GLY A 94 -4.09 -5.13 -4.13
CA GLY A 94 -3.22 -4.81 -5.25
C GLY A 94 -2.25 -5.94 -5.60
N ALA A 95 -1.57 -6.50 -4.61
CA ALA A 95 -0.68 -7.65 -4.78
C ALA A 95 -1.45 -8.90 -5.28
N LEU A 96 -2.64 -9.14 -4.73
CA LEU A 96 -3.51 -10.22 -5.20
C LEU A 96 -4.01 -9.98 -6.63
N THR A 97 -4.23 -8.73 -7.03
CA THR A 97 -4.62 -8.37 -8.40
C THR A 97 -3.50 -8.72 -9.39
N ASP A 98 -2.25 -8.44 -9.05
CA ASP A 98 -1.09 -8.83 -9.87
C ASP A 98 -1.01 -10.35 -10.08
N LEU A 99 -1.16 -11.13 -9.00
CA LEU A 99 -1.21 -12.60 -9.08
C LEU A 99 -2.39 -13.08 -9.93
N ALA A 100 -3.58 -12.49 -9.75
CA ALA A 100 -4.78 -12.83 -10.49
C ALA A 100 -4.59 -12.59 -11.99
N VAL A 101 -4.07 -11.42 -12.38
CA VAL A 101 -3.78 -11.07 -13.78
C VAL A 101 -2.77 -12.04 -14.39
N LYS A 102 -1.67 -12.34 -13.69
CA LYS A 102 -0.63 -13.28 -14.17
C LYS A 102 -1.13 -14.73 -14.27
N SER A 103 -2.08 -15.14 -13.42
CA SER A 103 -2.74 -16.45 -13.52
C SER A 103 -3.77 -16.54 -14.66
N GLY A 104 -4.19 -15.41 -15.22
CA GLY A 104 -5.22 -15.32 -16.25
C GLY A 104 -6.66 -15.33 -15.70
N ALA A 105 -6.85 -14.93 -14.43
CA ALA A 105 -8.16 -14.84 -13.81
C ALA A 105 -9.12 -14.00 -14.67
N GLY A 106 -10.34 -14.52 -14.91
CA GLY A 106 -11.35 -13.89 -15.76
C GLY A 106 -11.12 -14.01 -17.28
N SER A 107 -9.95 -14.49 -17.73
CA SER A 107 -9.63 -14.67 -19.16
C SER A 107 -9.52 -16.13 -19.61
N VAL A 108 -9.36 -17.07 -18.68
CA VAL A 108 -9.28 -18.51 -18.97
C VAL A 108 -10.20 -19.34 -18.08
N ALA A 109 -10.45 -20.59 -18.46
CA ALA A 109 -11.21 -21.54 -17.65
C ALA A 109 -10.57 -21.72 -16.25
N PRO A 110 -11.37 -21.90 -15.18
CA PRO A 110 -10.85 -22.00 -13.80
C PRO A 110 -9.77 -23.06 -13.61
N ALA A 111 -9.89 -24.22 -14.26
CA ALA A 111 -8.88 -25.27 -14.20
C ALA A 111 -7.54 -24.82 -14.80
N ALA A 112 -7.57 -24.06 -15.90
CA ALA A 112 -6.36 -23.51 -16.52
C ALA A 112 -5.75 -22.38 -15.67
N MET A 113 -6.59 -21.53 -15.06
CA MET A 113 -6.16 -20.48 -14.13
C MET A 113 -5.40 -21.09 -12.94
N LEU A 114 -5.95 -22.14 -12.31
CA LEU A 114 -5.32 -22.81 -11.17
C LEU A 114 -3.99 -23.45 -11.55
N ARG A 115 -3.92 -24.11 -12.72
CA ARG A 115 -2.66 -24.67 -13.23
C ARG A 115 -1.61 -23.59 -13.50
N ARG A 116 -2.02 -22.43 -14.05
CA ARG A 116 -1.13 -21.28 -14.27
C ARG A 116 -0.65 -20.69 -12.97
N PHE A 117 -1.55 -20.46 -12.01
CA PHE A 117 -1.22 -19.94 -10.69
C PHE A 117 -0.19 -20.83 -9.97
N ALA A 118 -0.43 -22.15 -9.92
CA ALA A 118 0.50 -23.11 -9.33
C ALA A 118 1.84 -23.21 -10.09
N GLY A 119 1.85 -22.86 -11.38
CA GLY A 119 3.03 -22.84 -12.24
C GLY A 119 3.78 -21.50 -12.28
N LEU A 120 3.34 -20.48 -11.54
CA LEU A 120 4.02 -19.18 -11.52
C LEU A 120 5.44 -19.30 -10.93
N PRO A 121 6.44 -18.59 -11.47
CA PRO A 121 7.77 -18.54 -10.88
C PRO A 121 7.74 -18.02 -9.44
N ARG A 122 8.62 -18.55 -8.58
CA ARG A 122 8.73 -18.11 -7.17
C ARG A 122 9.00 -16.61 -7.02
N SER A 123 9.68 -15.99 -7.98
CA SER A 123 9.91 -14.55 -7.99
C SER A 123 8.61 -13.74 -8.04
N VAL A 124 7.55 -14.26 -8.68
CA VAL A 124 6.25 -13.60 -8.74
C VAL A 124 5.58 -13.58 -7.36
N PHE A 125 5.64 -14.70 -6.63
CA PHE A 125 5.18 -14.75 -5.25
C PHE A 125 6.04 -13.89 -4.32
N GLY A 126 7.36 -13.85 -4.55
CA GLY A 126 8.27 -12.97 -3.83
C GLY A 126 7.90 -11.50 -3.99
N THR A 127 7.54 -11.06 -5.20
CA THR A 127 7.04 -9.69 -5.44
C THR A 127 5.73 -9.41 -4.71
N ALA A 128 4.84 -10.38 -4.57
CA ALA A 128 3.56 -10.20 -3.88
C ALA A 128 3.68 -10.14 -2.35
N LEU A 129 4.76 -10.69 -1.78
CA LEU A 129 4.99 -10.78 -0.32
C LEU A 129 5.95 -9.73 0.23
N ALA A 130 6.73 -9.07 -0.62
CA ALA A 130 7.71 -8.05 -0.24
C ALA A 130 7.05 -6.70 0.05
#